data_AF-A0A0N4TDA6-F1
#
_entry.id   AF-A0A0N4TDA6-F1
#
_cell.length_a   1.000
_cell.length_b   1.000
_cell.length_c   1.000
_cell.angle_alpha   90.00
_cell.angle_beta   90.00
_cell.angle_gamma   90.00
#
_symmetry.space_group_name_H-M   'P 1'
#
loop_
_entity.id
_entity.type
_entity.pdbx_description
1 polymer ?
#
loop_
_entity_poly.entity_id
_entity_poly.type
_entity_poly.pdbx_seq_one_letter_code
_entity_poly.pdbx_strand_id
1 'polypeptide(L)'
;MQSREWFIKLWNQMIIPYMIKVAKEGVKVLGRCGSFEDPTDFVCEQWPWLEGPTAEQVLQRLSPIKESLSNQTNNSQFDPLEALIRIQANNASSQQEMLVHKA
;
A
#
# COMPACT_ATOMS: atom_id res chain seq x y z
N MET A 1 -28.20 -6.36 -22.13
CA MET A 1 -27.68 -5.35 -21.19
C MET A 1 -27.47 -5.86 -19.75
N GLN A 2 -28.28 -6.81 -19.25
CA GLN A 2 -28.14 -7.34 -17.88
C GLN A 2 -26.77 -7.97 -17.55
N SER A 3 -26.12 -8.67 -18.50
CA SER A 3 -24.80 -9.27 -18.27
C SER A 3 -23.69 -8.22 -18.04
N ARG A 4 -23.75 -7.09 -18.75
CA ARG A 4 -22.82 -5.97 -18.61
C ARG A 4 -22.92 -5.34 -17.22
N GLU A 5 -24.14 -4.99 -16.81
CA GLU A 5 -24.37 -4.38 -15.49
C GLU A 5 -24.01 -5.32 -14.35
N TRP A 6 -24.32 -6.61 -14.49
CA TRP A 6 -23.89 -7.63 -13.56
C TRP A 6 -22.37 -7.69 -13.44
N PHE A 7 -21.66 -7.71 -14.56
CA PHE A 7 -20.20 -7.76 -14.57
C PHE A 7 -19.59 -6.52 -13.92
N ILE A 8 -20.07 -5.32 -14.26
CA ILE A 8 -19.60 -4.06 -13.67
C ILE A 8 -19.79 -4.06 -12.14
N LYS A 9 -20.97 -4.49 -11.67
CA LYS A 9 -21.24 -4.60 -10.23
C LYS A 9 -20.31 -5.61 -9.56
N LEU A 10 -20.16 -6.79 -10.14
CA LEU A 10 -19.27 -7.83 -9.63
C LEU A 10 -17.81 -7.33 -9.53
N TRP A 11 -17.32 -6.69 -10.59
CA TRP A 11 -15.96 -6.18 -10.65
C TRP A 11 -15.71 -5.12 -9.58
N ASN A 12 -16.57 -4.10 -9.53
CA ASN A 12 -16.38 -2.94 -8.65
C ASN A 12 -16.69 -3.23 -7.18
N GLN A 13 -17.64 -4.11 -6.89
CA GLN A 13 -18.09 -4.36 -5.51
C GLN A 13 -17.44 -5.58 -4.86
N MET A 14 -16.96 -6.54 -5.65
CA MET A 14 -16.43 -7.80 -5.12
C MET A 14 -14.96 -8.00 -5.51
N ILE A 15 -14.63 -7.96 -6.80
CA ILE A 15 -13.28 -8.31 -7.28
C ILE A 15 -12.25 -7.29 -6.81
N ILE A 16 -12.44 -6.00 -7.13
CA ILE A 16 -11.48 -4.95 -6.77
C ILE A 16 -11.29 -4.86 -5.24
N PRO A 17 -12.35 -4.78 -4.40
CA PRO A 17 -12.18 -4.75 -2.95
C PRO A 17 -11.47 -5.98 -2.38
N TYR A 18 -11.74 -7.17 -2.93
CA TYR A 18 -11.06 -8.40 -2.52
C TYR A 18 -9.57 -8.36 -2.86
N MET A 19 -9.22 -7.97 -4.08
CA MET A 19 -7.82 -7.85 -4.51
C MET A 19 -7.04 -6.85 -3.65
N ILE A 20 -7.64 -5.71 -3.31
CA ILE A 20 -7.05 -4.73 -2.39
C ILE A 20 -6.80 -5.35 -1.01
N LYS A 21 -7.76 -6.11 -0.48
CA LYS A 21 -7.62 -6.77 0.82
C LYS A 21 -6.45 -7.76 0.81
N VAL A 22 -6.42 -8.67 -0.17
CA VAL A 22 -5.38 -9.69 -0.30
C VAL A 22 -4.00 -9.06 -0.49
N ALA A 23 -3.89 -8.01 -1.32
CA ALA A 23 -2.63 -7.30 -1.51
C ALA A 23 -2.13 -6.64 -0.21
N LYS A 24 -3.02 -6.00 0.55
CA LYS A 24 -2.68 -5.41 1.86
C LYS A 24 -2.22 -6.46 2.87
N GLU A 25 -2.90 -7.60 2.92
CA GLU A 25 -2.49 -8.73 3.79
C GLU A 25 -1.15 -9.34 3.35
N GLY A 26 -0.92 -9.49 2.05
CA GLY A 26 0.34 -9.97 1.49
C GLY A 26 1.53 -9.07 1.88
N VAL A 27 1.38 -7.75 1.76
CA VAL A 27 2.41 -6.79 2.21
C VAL A 27 2.67 -6.90 3.71
N LYS A 28 1.62 -7.02 4.52
CA LYS A 28 1.74 -7.17 5.97
C LYS A 28 2.55 -8.43 6.35
N VAL A 29 2.39 -9.52 5.62
CA VAL A 29 3.05 -10.81 5.92
C VAL A 29 4.46 -10.88 5.33
N LEU A 30 4.67 -10.41 4.10
CA LEU A 30 5.92 -10.58 3.35
C LEU A 30 6.83 -9.35 3.37
N GLY A 31 6.38 -8.20 3.89
CA GLY A 31 7.12 -6.93 3.92
C GLY A 31 7.34 -6.28 2.55
N ARG A 32 6.93 -6.96 1.47
CA ARG A 32 6.99 -6.48 0.08
C ARG A 32 5.85 -7.10 -0.71
N CYS A 33 5.36 -6.38 -1.70
CA CYS A 33 4.56 -6.96 -2.76
C CYS A 33 5.42 -7.01 -4.02
N GLY A 34 5.38 -8.13 -4.76
CA GLY A 34 5.98 -8.19 -6.09
C GLY A 34 5.30 -7.22 -7.06
N SER A 35 5.91 -7.00 -8.22
CA SER A 35 5.28 -6.25 -9.31
C SER A 35 3.92 -6.86 -9.64
N PHE A 36 2.85 -6.12 -9.39
CA PHE A 36 1.49 -6.54 -9.69
C PHE A 36 0.98 -5.80 -10.93
N GLU A 37 0.61 -6.56 -11.95
CA GLU A 37 -0.04 -6.05 -13.16
C GLU A 37 -1.52 -5.85 -12.91
N ASP A 38 -2.10 -4.75 -13.41
CA ASP A 38 -3.48 -4.41 -13.14
C ASP A 38 -4.40 -5.21 -14.08
N PRO A 39 -5.26 -6.12 -13.57
CA PRO A 39 -6.07 -6.99 -14.40
C PRO A 39 -7.17 -6.20 -15.12
N THR A 40 -7.45 -4.95 -14.73
CA THR A 40 -8.41 -4.12 -15.45
C THR A 40 -7.90 -3.82 -16.87
N ASP A 41 -6.59 -3.81 -17.12
CA ASP A 41 -6.05 -3.67 -18.48
C ASP A 41 -6.54 -4.79 -19.40
N PHE A 42 -6.37 -6.05 -18.96
CA PHE A 42 -6.86 -7.20 -19.71
C PHE A 42 -8.37 -7.16 -19.94
N VAL A 43 -9.14 -6.74 -18.93
CA VAL A 43 -10.60 -6.65 -19.05
C VAL A 43 -11.03 -5.54 -20.00
N CYS A 44 -10.31 -4.41 -20.01
CA CYS A 44 -10.54 -3.33 -20.97
C CYS A 44 -10.22 -3.78 -22.41
N GLU A 45 -9.14 -4.52 -22.61
CA GLU A 45 -8.78 -5.07 -23.93
C GLU A 45 -9.80 -6.08 -24.44
N GLN A 46 -10.28 -6.95 -23.56
CA GLN A 46 -11.24 -8.00 -23.91
C GLN A 46 -12.71 -7.55 -23.77
N TRP A 47 -12.97 -6.26 -23.67
CA TRP A 47 -14.31 -5.73 -23.39
C TRP A 47 -15.30 -6.04 -24.52
N PRO A 48 -16.28 -6.95 -24.31
CA PRO A 48 -17.12 -7.44 -25.41
C PRO A 48 -18.31 -6.52 -25.73
N TRP A 49 -18.60 -5.52 -24.89
CA TRP A 49 -19.77 -4.66 -25.03
C TRP A 49 -19.42 -3.37 -25.79
N LEU A 50 -19.78 -3.33 -27.07
CA LEU A 50 -19.54 -2.20 -27.99
C LEU A 50 -20.49 -1.01 -27.77
N GLU A 51 -21.64 -1.23 -27.13
CA GLU A 51 -22.63 -0.19 -26.86
C GLU A 51 -22.53 0.33 -25.42
N GLY A 52 -22.44 1.66 -25.29
CA GLY A 52 -22.40 2.37 -24.00
C GLY A 52 -20.99 2.80 -23.58
N PRO A 53 -20.83 3.28 -22.32
CA PRO A 53 -19.54 3.74 -21.83
C PRO A 53 -18.47 2.63 -21.83
N THR A 54 -17.22 3.03 -22.08
CA THR A 54 -16.08 2.11 -22.21
C THR A 54 -15.78 1.43 -20.88
N ALA A 55 -15.06 0.31 -20.93
CA ALA A 55 -14.61 -0.43 -19.75
C ALA A 55 -13.88 0.49 -18.74
N GLU A 56 -13.01 1.36 -19.24
CA GLU A 56 -12.23 2.30 -18.42
C GLU A 56 -13.09 3.30 -17.65
N GLN A 57 -14.27 3.66 -18.18
CA GLN A 57 -15.18 4.60 -17.53
C GLN A 57 -16.00 3.93 -16.43
N VAL A 58 -16.23 2.62 -16.51
CA VAL A 58 -17.15 1.90 -15.63
C VAL A 58 -16.47 0.95 -14.66
N LEU A 59 -15.24 0.51 -14.94
CA LEU A 59 -14.49 -0.41 -14.10
C LEU A 59 -13.51 0.33 -13.19
N GLN A 60 -13.51 -0.05 -11.92
CA GLN A 60 -12.50 0.40 -10.98
C GLN A 60 -11.16 -0.29 -11.27
N ARG A 61 -10.07 0.47 -11.08
CA ARG A 61 -8.69 0.01 -11.25
C ARG A 61 -8.03 -0.17 -9.89
N LEU A 62 -7.00 -1.01 -9.82
CA LEU A 62 -6.20 -1.23 -8.61
C LEU A 62 -5.16 -0.13 -8.38
N SER A 63 -5.04 0.85 -9.28
CA SER A 63 -4.09 1.96 -9.21
C SER A 63 -3.92 2.64 -7.83
N PRO A 64 -4.95 2.78 -6.96
CA PRO A 64 -4.74 3.31 -5.60
C PRO A 64 -3.78 2.48 -4.74
N ILE A 65 -3.60 1.19 -5.04
CA ILE A 65 -2.66 0.31 -4.33
C ILE A 65 -1.21 0.65 -4.70
N LYS A 66 -0.93 0.98 -5.98
CA LYS A 66 0.45 1.22 -6.43
C LYS A 66 1.10 2.39 -5.70
N GLU A 67 0.36 3.49 -5.54
CA GLU A 67 0.83 4.71 -4.84
C GLU A 67 0.88 4.52 -3.30
N SER A 68 -0.04 3.74 -2.73
CA SER A 68 -0.02 3.42 -1.30
C SER A 68 1.09 2.42 -0.91
N LEU A 69 1.51 1.53 -1.82
CA LEU A 69 2.58 0.56 -1.57
C LEU A 69 3.98 1.15 -1.78
N SER A 70 4.17 2.01 -2.79
CA SER A 70 5.47 2.68 -2.99
C SER A 70 5.88 3.53 -1.80
N ASN A 71 4.90 4.09 -1.09
CA ASN A 71 5.17 4.94 0.07
C ASN A 71 5.37 4.13 1.38
N GLN A 72 5.11 2.81 1.37
CA GLN A 72 5.34 1.94 2.54
C GLN A 72 6.78 1.44 2.67
N THR A 73 7.70 1.80 1.77
CA THR A 73 9.14 1.69 2.05
C THR A 73 9.60 2.67 3.13
N ASN A 74 8.76 3.63 3.54
CA ASN A 74 9.09 4.63 4.57
C ASN A 74 8.41 4.40 5.93
N ASN A 75 7.74 3.25 6.16
CA ASN A 75 7.13 3.01 7.47
C ASN A 75 8.06 2.20 8.37
N SER A 76 8.82 2.95 9.18
CA SER A 76 9.69 2.48 10.27
C SER A 76 10.87 1.60 9.84
N GLN A 77 11.63 2.05 8.84
CA GLN A 77 13.03 1.62 8.75
C GLN A 77 13.70 2.10 10.05
N PHE A 78 13.90 1.19 11.00
CA PHE A 78 14.72 1.45 12.17
C PHE A 78 16.04 2.01 11.65
N ASP A 79 16.24 3.31 11.83
CA ASP A 79 17.47 3.97 11.45
C ASP A 79 18.46 3.75 12.61
N PRO A 80 19.45 2.85 12.42
CA PRO A 80 20.39 2.52 13.49
C PRO A 80 21.21 3.75 13.90
N LEU A 81 21.39 4.73 13.02
CA LEU A 81 22.13 5.95 13.33
C LEU A 81 21.32 6.86 14.26
N GLU A 82 20.04 7.09 13.98
CA GLU A 82 19.17 7.85 14.88
C GLU A 82 19.00 7.17 16.25
N ALA A 83 18.87 5.84 16.26
CA ALA A 83 18.86 5.08 17.50
C ALA A 83 20.15 5.28 18.31
N LEU A 84 21.32 5.27 17.65
CA LEU A 84 22.62 5.55 18.28
C LEU A 84 22.73 6.99 18.78
N ILE A 85 22.28 7.97 17.99
CA ILE A 85 22.28 9.39 18.40
C ILE A 85 21.44 9.57 19.66
N ARG A 86 20.24 8.98 19.70
CA ARG A 86 19.36 9.00 20.88
C ARG A 86 19.99 8.32 22.09
N ILE A 87 20.62 7.16 21.91
CA ILE A 87 21.33 6.45 22.98
C ILE A 87 22.49 7.29 23.53
N GLN A 88 23.27 7.93 22.65
CA GLN A 88 24.37 8.80 23.07
C GLN A 88 23.87 10.04 23.81
N ALA A 89 22.80 10.67 23.33
CA ALA A 89 22.19 11.83 23.99
C ALA A 89 21.74 11.51 25.42
N ASN A 90 21.04 10.39 25.63
CA ASN A 90 20.62 9.96 26.96
C ASN A 90 21.81 9.64 27.88
N ASN A 91 22.84 8.96 27.37
CA ASN A 91 24.05 8.65 28.16
C ASN A 91 24.84 9.92 28.53
N ALA A 92 24.85 10.94 27.67
CA ALA A 92 25.52 12.21 27.95
C ALA A 92 24.81 13.00 29.07
N SER A 93 23.47 13.00 29.07
CA SER A 93 22.67 13.63 30.13
C SER A 93 22.91 12.97 31.50
N SER A 94 22.99 11.64 31.54
CA SER A 94 23.24 10.89 32.79
C SER A 94 24.63 11.17 33.40
N GLN A 95 25.63 11.50 32.58
CA GLN A 95 26.95 11.88 33.09
C GLN A 95 26.96 13.29 33.70
N GLN A 96 26.14 14.21 33.19
CA GLN A 96 25.99 15.55 33.74
C GLN A 96 25.32 15.53 35.12
N GLU A 97 24.27 14.73 35.33
CA GLU A 97 23.62 14.54 36.64
C GLU A 97 24.58 13.97 37.69
N MET A 98 25.48 13.07 37.30
CA MET A 98 26.45 12.48 38.22
C MET A 98 27.56 13.46 38.63
N LEU A 99 27.91 14.41 37.75
CA LEU A 99 28.89 15.47 38.02
C LEU A 99 28.35 16.57 38.94
N VAL A 100 27.07 16.94 38.82
CA VAL A 100 26.45 17.92 39.74
C VAL A 100 26.27 17.40 41.16
N HIS A 101 26.17 16.08 41.36
CA HIS A 101 26.10 15.46 42.69
C HIS A 101 27.47 15.19 43.34
N LYS A 102 28.58 15.49 42.65
CA LYS A 102 29.95 15.32 43.16
C LYS A 102 30.63 16.65 43.52
N ALA A 103 29.92 17.77 43.39
CA ALA A 103 30.40 19.12 43.75
C ALA A 103 29.97 19.51 45.17
#